data_AF-A0A243S7T5-F1
#
_entry.id   AF-A0A243S7T5-F1
#
_cell.length_a   1.000
_cell.length_b   1.000
_cell.length_c   1.000
_cell.angle_alpha   90.00
_cell.angle_beta   90.00
_cell.angle_gamma   90.00
#
_symmetry.space_group_name_H-M   'P 1'
#
loop_
_entity.id
_entity.type
_entity.pdbx_description
1 polymer ?
#
loop_
_entity_poly.entity_id
_entity_poly.type
_entity_poly.pdbx_seq_one_letter_code
_entity_poly.pdbx_strand_id
1 'polypeptide(L)'
;MTAADWEPELEDIKAMRAEGGGADLRAFMRQQIDIGKARREEPAKKPAAPRPPGHRPGAWPTGSSPPGPPPEWSLPKAAWDAAVKHYRNTQHFPDQPCDCGNCPPEETR
;
A
#
# COMPACT_ATOMS: atom_id res chain seq x y z
N MET A 1 -39.35 -2.06 25.67
CA MET A 1 -39.04 -1.51 24.33
C MET A 1 -38.04 -2.46 23.71
N THR A 2 -38.48 -3.28 22.76
CA THR A 2 -37.69 -4.34 22.13
C THR A 2 -36.69 -3.72 21.16
N ALA A 3 -35.54 -4.38 20.95
CA ALA A 3 -34.46 -3.93 20.08
C ALA A 3 -34.80 -3.87 18.57
N ALA A 4 -36.09 -3.79 18.20
CA ALA A 4 -36.59 -3.72 16.83
C ALA A 4 -36.90 -2.28 16.37
N ASP A 5 -36.89 -1.29 17.28
CA ASP A 5 -37.25 0.12 16.98
C ASP A 5 -36.13 0.94 16.30
N TRP A 6 -34.96 0.36 15.99
CA TRP A 6 -33.79 1.12 15.49
C TRP A 6 -33.21 0.66 14.16
N GLU A 7 -33.73 -0.41 13.54
CA GLU A 7 -33.30 -0.83 12.21
C GLU A 7 -34.15 -0.11 11.16
N PRO A 8 -33.58 0.80 10.33
CA PRO A 8 -34.31 1.34 9.20
C PRO A 8 -34.75 0.20 8.28
N GLU A 9 -36.00 0.18 7.87
CA GLU A 9 -36.49 -0.87 6.98
C GLU A 9 -35.74 -0.81 5.64
N LEU A 10 -35.49 -1.97 5.03
CA LEU A 10 -34.75 -2.05 3.76
C LEU A 10 -35.40 -1.23 2.64
N GLU A 11 -36.70 -0.97 2.74
CA GLU A 11 -37.46 -0.13 1.81
C GLU A 11 -37.12 1.36 1.98
N ASP A 12 -36.95 1.84 3.21
CA ASP A 12 -36.54 3.22 3.51
C ASP A 12 -35.13 3.52 2.99
N ILE A 13 -34.21 2.56 3.12
CA ILE A 13 -32.83 2.70 2.62
C ILE A 13 -32.82 2.78 1.08
N LYS A 14 -33.70 2.02 0.41
CA LYS A 14 -33.84 2.08 -1.05
C LYS A 14 -34.42 3.42 -1.49
N ALA A 15 -35.43 3.93 -0.79
CA ALA A 15 -36.01 5.25 -1.05
C ALA A 15 -34.95 6.36 -0.90
N MET A 16 -34.22 6.38 0.23
CA MET A 16 -33.13 7.34 0.47
C MET A 16 -31.98 7.25 -0.53
N ARG A 17 -31.78 6.08 -1.17
CA ARG A 17 -30.78 5.92 -2.23
C ARG A 17 -31.26 6.48 -3.57
N ALA A 18 -32.57 6.39 -3.85
CA ALA A 18 -33.17 6.88 -5.08
C ALA A 18 -33.33 8.41 -5.07
N GLU A 19 -33.62 8.99 -3.91
CA GLU A 19 -33.75 10.43 -3.72
C GLU A 19 -32.37 11.12 -3.69
N GLY A 20 -32.23 12.25 -4.41
CA GLY A 20 -31.02 13.09 -4.39
C GLY A 20 -29.72 12.38 -4.81
N GLY A 21 -29.79 11.23 -5.48
CA GLY A 21 -28.62 10.41 -5.82
C GLY A 21 -27.92 9.76 -4.62
N GLY A 22 -28.62 9.58 -3.49
CA GLY A 22 -28.07 8.98 -2.28
C GLY A 22 -27.25 9.94 -1.41
N ALA A 23 -27.33 11.25 -1.66
CA ALA A 23 -26.71 12.27 -0.80
C ALA A 23 -27.24 12.19 0.63
N ASP A 24 -28.56 12.01 0.79
CA ASP A 24 -29.23 11.93 2.09
C ASP A 24 -28.88 10.64 2.83
N LEU A 25 -28.80 9.51 2.11
CA LEU A 25 -28.29 8.25 2.67
C LEU A 25 -26.85 8.40 3.17
N ARG A 26 -25.99 9.11 2.42
CA ARG A 26 -24.60 9.36 2.82
C ARG A 26 -24.50 10.23 4.07
N ALA A 27 -25.35 11.26 4.18
CA ALA A 27 -25.41 12.12 5.36
C ALA A 27 -25.87 11.32 6.59
N PHE A 28 -26.93 10.52 6.45
CA PHE A 28 -27.43 9.63 7.49
C PHE A 28 -26.35 8.65 7.99
N MET A 29 -25.65 7.97 7.07
CA MET A 29 -24.59 7.01 7.44
C MET A 29 -23.42 7.68 8.19
N ARG A 30 -23.06 8.92 7.83
CA ARG A 30 -22.03 9.68 8.56
C ARG A 30 -22.49 10.02 9.98
N GLN A 31 -23.74 10.44 10.14
CA GLN A 31 -24.31 10.74 11.44
C GLN A 31 -24.33 9.50 12.35
N GLN A 32 -24.70 8.33 11.82
CA GLN A 32 -24.66 7.07 12.57
C GLN A 32 -23.24 6.71 13.03
N ILE A 33 -22.24 6.91 12.17
CA ILE A 33 -20.83 6.71 12.52
C ILE A 33 -20.40 7.66 13.66
N ASP A 34 -20.81 8.93 13.60
CA ASP A 34 -20.43 9.93 14.60
C ASP A 34 -21.10 9.65 15.96
N ILE A 35 -22.37 9.22 15.96
CA ILE A 35 -23.06 8.75 17.17
C ILE A 35 -22.33 7.52 17.74
N GLY A 36 -21.95 6.57 16.89
CA GLY A 36 -21.19 5.38 17.29
C GLY A 36 -19.82 5.71 17.88
N LYS A 37 -19.12 6.71 17.32
CA LYS A 37 -17.85 7.21 17.85
C LYS A 37 -18.04 7.93 19.20
N ALA A 38 -19.08 8.75 19.33
CA ALA A 38 -19.37 9.47 20.58
C ALA A 38 -19.73 8.51 21.73
N ARG A 39 -20.37 7.38 21.42
CA ARG A 39 -20.66 6.31 22.39
C ARG A 39 -19.45 5.44 22.74
N ARG A 40 -18.39 5.47 21.94
CA ARG A 40 -17.20 4.65 22.19
C ARG A 40 -16.39 5.29 23.31
N GLU A 41 -16.41 4.66 24.47
CA GLU A 41 -15.42 4.91 25.51
C GLU A 41 -14.05 4.51 24.95
N GLU A 42 -13.08 5.44 24.92
CA GLU A 42 -11.73 5.10 24.47
C GLU A 42 -11.14 4.11 25.48
N PRO A 43 -10.73 2.90 25.04
CA PRO A 43 -10.04 2.00 25.95
C PRO A 43 -8.78 2.71 26.45
N ALA A 44 -8.57 2.72 27.76
CA ALA A 44 -7.39 3.29 28.37
C ALA A 44 -6.15 2.80 27.61
N LYS A 45 -5.37 3.74 27.04
CA LYS A 45 -4.14 3.41 26.31
C LYS A 45 -3.23 2.65 27.27
N LYS A 46 -3.05 1.34 27.03
CA LYS A 46 -2.10 0.54 27.78
C LYS A 46 -0.71 1.18 27.62
N PRO A 47 0.07 1.32 28.70
CA PRO A 47 1.42 1.84 28.59
C PRO A 47 2.23 0.96 27.65
N ALA A 48 2.96 1.58 26.73
CA ALA A 48 3.85 0.86 25.82
C ALA A 48 4.91 0.12 26.65
N ALA A 49 5.17 -1.15 26.31
CA ALA A 49 6.24 -1.90 26.94
C ALA A 49 7.59 -1.19 26.71
N PRO A 50 8.49 -1.18 27.71
CA PRO A 50 9.82 -0.61 27.54
C PRO A 50 10.57 -1.36 26.44
N ARG A 51 11.19 -0.61 25.52
CA ARG A 51 11.97 -1.18 24.43
C ARG A 51 13.32 -1.66 24.96
N PRO A 52 13.83 -2.83 24.54
CA PRO A 52 15.16 -3.27 24.95
C PRO A 52 16.24 -2.32 24.42
N PRO A 53 17.39 -2.20 25.12
CA PRO A 53 18.50 -1.37 24.67
C PRO A 53 18.93 -1.74 23.24
N GLY A 54 19.04 -0.74 22.35
CA GLY A 54 19.42 -0.94 20.95
C GLY A 54 18.27 -1.26 19.98
N HIS A 55 17.03 -1.41 20.46
CA HIS A 55 15.88 -1.66 19.59
C HIS A 55 15.48 -0.43 18.77
N ARG A 56 15.73 -0.47 17.45
CA ARG A 56 15.26 0.54 16.49
C ARG A 56 13.96 0.04 15.82
N PRO A 57 12.87 0.82 15.80
CA PRO A 57 11.66 0.45 15.07
C PRO A 57 11.96 0.11 13.61
N GLY A 58 11.45 -1.03 13.13
CA GLY A 58 11.69 -1.53 11.76
C GLY A 58 13.02 -2.25 11.57
N ALA A 59 13.93 -2.28 12.55
CA ALA A 59 15.12 -3.11 12.50
C ALA A 59 14.81 -4.53 12.99
N TRP A 60 15.37 -5.51 12.29
CA TRP A 60 15.33 -6.90 12.75
C TRP A 60 16.17 -7.08 14.02
N PRO A 61 15.79 -7.99 14.93
CA PRO A 61 16.61 -8.37 16.08
C PRO A 61 18.05 -8.68 15.68
N THR A 62 19.01 -8.37 16.56
CA THR A 62 20.42 -8.72 16.36
C THR A 62 20.56 -10.23 16.13
N GLY A 63 21.26 -10.62 15.07
CA GLY A 63 21.42 -12.03 14.67
C GLY A 63 20.30 -12.58 13.80
N SER A 64 19.27 -11.77 13.49
CA SER A 64 18.23 -12.12 12.52
C SER A 64 18.33 -11.23 11.29
N SER A 65 17.87 -11.74 10.16
CA SER A 65 17.80 -11.01 8.90
C SER A 65 16.48 -11.36 8.20
N PRO A 66 15.92 -10.44 7.39
CA PRO A 66 14.78 -10.80 6.58
C PRO A 66 15.14 -11.97 5.65
N PRO A 67 14.16 -12.78 5.23
CA PRO A 67 14.40 -13.72 4.15
C PRO A 67 14.98 -12.97 2.95
N GLY A 68 16.02 -13.55 2.35
CA GLY A 68 16.62 -12.98 1.14
C GLY A 68 15.57 -12.82 0.03
N PRO A 69 15.83 -11.95 -0.96
CA PRO A 69 14.95 -11.84 -2.11
C PRO A 69 14.81 -13.22 -2.77
N PRO A 70 13.61 -13.56 -3.28
CA PRO A 70 13.39 -14.80 -4.00
C PRO A 70 14.41 -14.97 -5.15
N PRO A 71 14.89 -16.19 -5.43
CA PRO A 71 15.89 -16.42 -6.47
C PRO A 71 15.48 -15.91 -7.85
N GLU A 72 14.18 -15.90 -8.16
CA GLU A 72 13.62 -15.36 -9.39
C GLU A 72 13.79 -13.83 -9.54
N TRP A 73 14.07 -13.11 -8.45
CA TRP A 73 14.37 -11.68 -8.48
C TRP A 73 15.87 -11.39 -8.66
N SER A 74 16.71 -12.44 -8.62
CA SER A 74 18.14 -12.29 -8.87
C SER A 74 18.41 -12.38 -10.37
N LEU A 75 18.81 -11.26 -10.97
CA LEU A 75 19.30 -11.25 -12.33
C LEU A 75 20.66 -11.99 -12.39
N PRO A 76 20.89 -12.83 -13.41
CA PRO A 76 22.21 -13.39 -13.64
C PRO A 76 23.25 -12.27 -13.76
N LYS A 77 24.44 -12.48 -13.19
CA LYS A 77 25.51 -11.47 -13.19
C LYS A 77 25.81 -10.91 -14.59
N ALA A 78 25.85 -11.77 -15.61
CA ALA A 78 26.10 -11.36 -16.98
C ALA A 78 25.01 -10.41 -17.52
N ALA A 79 23.74 -10.65 -17.19
CA ALA A 79 22.62 -9.79 -17.60
C ALA A 79 22.69 -8.43 -16.89
N TRP A 80 23.05 -8.41 -15.61
CA TRP A 80 23.27 -7.18 -14.86
C TRP A 80 24.44 -6.36 -15.41
N ASP A 81 25.57 -7.00 -15.68
CA ASP A 81 26.77 -6.33 -16.21
C ASP A 81 26.49 -5.72 -17.60
N ALA A 82 25.73 -6.42 -18.45
CA ALA A 82 25.29 -5.89 -19.75
C ALA A 82 24.35 -4.68 -19.62
N ALA A 83 23.39 -4.74 -18.69
CA ALA A 83 22.48 -3.62 -18.41
C ALA A 83 23.22 -2.38 -17.88
N VAL A 84 24.17 -2.57 -16.95
CA VAL A 84 25.01 -1.49 -16.43
C VAL A 84 25.88 -0.89 -17.54
N LYS A 85 26.47 -1.72 -18.40
CA LYS A 85 27.25 -1.26 -19.56
C LYS A 85 26.39 -0.44 -20.51
N HIS A 86 25.17 -0.90 -20.80
CA HIS A 86 24.22 -0.15 -21.61
C HIS A 86 23.87 1.22 -21.00
N TYR A 87 23.54 1.27 -19.71
CA TYR A 87 23.25 2.53 -19.01
C TYR A 87 24.43 3.52 -19.05
N ARG A 88 25.66 3.05 -18.85
CA ARG A 88 26.85 3.91 -18.91
C ARG A 88 27.08 4.47 -20.31
N ASN A 89 26.90 3.63 -21.33
CA ASN A 89 27.03 4.05 -22.72
C ASN A 89 25.96 5.10 -23.08
N THR A 90 24.71 4.92 -22.66
CA THR A 90 23.65 5.93 -22.92
C THR A 90 23.88 7.25 -22.19
N GLN A 91 24.48 7.23 -21.00
CA GLN A 91 24.77 8.46 -20.24
C GLN A 91 26.02 9.21 -20.73
N HIS A 92 27.06 8.50 -21.17
CA HIS A 92 28.36 9.11 -21.48
C HIS A 92 28.71 9.16 -22.97
N PHE A 93 28.11 8.29 -23.79
CA PHE A 93 28.43 8.14 -25.21
C PHE A 93 27.15 7.92 -26.06
N PRO A 94 26.15 8.82 -25.99
CA PRO A 94 24.85 8.61 -26.64
C PRO A 94 24.93 8.54 -28.18
N ASP A 95 25.95 9.16 -28.78
CA ASP A 95 26.15 9.22 -30.22
C ASP A 95 27.00 8.05 -30.78
N GLN A 96 27.50 7.17 -29.90
CA GLN A 96 28.29 6.01 -30.32
C GLN A 96 27.43 4.74 -30.37
N PRO A 97 27.69 3.83 -31.33
CA PRO A 97 27.00 2.54 -31.36
C PRO A 97 27.31 1.76 -30.08
N CYS A 98 26.27 1.34 -29.35
CA CYS A 98 26.43 0.61 -28.08
C CYS A 98 26.98 -0.79 -28.35
N ASP A 99 28.16 -1.08 -27.83
CA ASP A 99 28.81 -2.40 -27.83
C ASP A 99 28.41 -3.25 -26.61
N CYS A 100 27.29 -2.91 -25.97
CA CYS A 100 26.84 -3.45 -24.71
C CYS A 100 26.22 -4.85 -24.82
N GLY A 101 26.02 -5.37 -26.04
CA GLY A 101 25.43 -6.69 -26.28
C GLY A 101 23.93 -6.81 -25.92
N ASN A 102 23.32 -5.72 -25.44
CA ASN A 102 21.93 -5.65 -24.99
C ASN A 102 21.18 -4.44 -25.57
N CYS A 103 21.56 -4.01 -26.78
CA CYS A 103 20.80 -2.98 -27.48
C CYS A 103 19.60 -3.59 -28.18
N PRO A 104 18.42 -2.94 -28.13
CA PRO A 104 17.28 -3.36 -28.93
C PRO A 104 17.65 -3.30 -30.43
N PRO A 105 17.20 -4.25 -31.25
CA PRO A 105 17.44 -4.20 -32.69
C PRO A 105 16.79 -2.94 -33.29
N GLU A 106 17.45 -2.34 -34.29
CA GLU A 106 17.02 -1.12 -34.98
C GLU A 106 15.56 -1.16 -35.47
N GLU A 107 15.00 -2.35 -35.70
CA GLU A 107 13.59 -2.54 -36.11
C GLU A 107 12.56 -2.20 -35.02
N THR A 108 12.99 -2.01 -33.77
CA THR A 108 12.11 -1.76 -32.62
C THR A 108 12.25 -0.37 -32.00
N ARG A 109 12.97 0.55 -32.66
CA ARG A 109 13.25 1.91 -32.18
C ARG A 109 12.28 2.96 -32.72
#